data_AF-H0EI91-F1
#
_entry.id   AF-H0EI91-F1
#
_cell.length_a   1.000
_cell.length_b   1.000
_cell.length_c   1.000
_cell.angle_alpha   90.00
_cell.angle_beta   90.00
_cell.angle_gamma   90.00
#
_symmetry.space_group_name_H-M   'P 1'
#
loop_
_entity.id
_entity.type
_entity.pdbx_description
1 polymer ?
#
loop_
_entity_poly.entity_id
_entity_poly.type
_entity_poly.pdbx_seq_one_letter_code
_entity_poly.pdbx_strand_id
1 'polypeptide(L)'
;MKDSGWQWWDNTKLLWKYGMAPIKTVRLMKVVVGKFKQLYTAPFFPFRSLSDRAEDLDLLPATGVTGEQYLEKNGNLGVIHGLETMVCMAIEGAMSVRGGNWQIFDGMLKSSNATINLNTTVDAISKVNGASASTTKHYDTVILAAPFQYSGINVEEGVLRKTPDKIPYVTLHVTLFASNRTFSPKFFGLGPDADVPTTIITTLPPGEVPARPEDGVGKAGFFSMSTLRSVINPVTLQTENLYKVFSPAPVTPEFLAKVFDAESK
;
A
#
# COMPACT_ATOMS: atom_id res chain seq x y z
N MET A 1 -5.84 30.11 -7.78
CA MET A 1 -6.86 30.47 -8.77
C MET A 1 -6.21 30.62 -10.13
N LYS A 2 -6.49 29.66 -11.02
CA LYS A 2 -6.30 29.56 -12.48
C LYS A 2 -5.91 28.11 -12.72
N ASP A 3 -6.80 27.32 -13.35
CA ASP A 3 -6.48 26.05 -14.04
C ASP A 3 -7.71 25.37 -14.69
N SER A 4 -8.78 26.10 -15.01
CA SER A 4 -9.95 25.49 -15.68
C SER A 4 -9.66 25.08 -17.14
N GLY A 5 -8.73 25.77 -17.81
CA GLY A 5 -8.37 25.49 -19.21
C GLY A 5 -7.49 24.25 -19.36
N TRP A 6 -6.50 24.07 -18.48
CA TRP A 6 -5.59 22.92 -18.49
C TRP A 6 -6.31 21.63 -18.11
N GLN A 7 -7.16 21.68 -17.08
CA GLN A 7 -7.96 20.55 -16.62
C GLN A 7 -8.95 20.04 -17.69
N TRP A 8 -9.50 20.93 -18.52
CA TRP A 8 -10.38 20.54 -19.63
C TRP A 8 -9.62 19.86 -20.78
N TRP A 9 -8.46 20.39 -21.16
CA TRP A 9 -7.61 19.77 -22.19
C TRP A 9 -7.10 18.40 -21.77
N ASP A 10 -6.74 18.22 -20.50
CA ASP A 10 -6.30 16.93 -19.97
C ASP A 10 -7.45 15.93 -19.88
N ASN A 11 -8.64 16.36 -19.45
CA ASN A 11 -9.85 15.52 -19.46
C ASN A 11 -10.23 15.08 -20.88
N THR A 12 -10.07 15.96 -21.88
CA THR A 12 -10.35 15.67 -23.28
C THR A 12 -9.32 14.68 -23.86
N LYS A 13 -8.03 14.83 -23.53
CA LYS A 13 -6.98 13.86 -23.87
C LYS A 13 -7.21 12.49 -23.21
N LEU A 14 -7.65 12.48 -21.95
CA LEU A 14 -8.03 11.26 -21.23
C LEU A 14 -9.21 10.54 -21.90
N LEU A 15 -10.27 11.27 -22.25
CA LEU A 15 -11.41 10.73 -22.98
C LEU A 15 -11.04 10.25 -24.39
N TRP A 16 -10.16 10.96 -25.09
CA TRP A 16 -9.72 10.57 -26.43
C TRP A 16 -8.84 9.31 -26.39
N LYS A 17 -7.90 9.22 -25.43
CA LYS A 17 -6.95 8.10 -25.32
C LYS A 17 -7.57 6.85 -24.68
N TYR A 18 -8.49 7.01 -23.72
CA TYR A 18 -9.02 5.91 -22.89
C TYR A 18 -10.54 5.78 -22.90
N GLY A 19 -11.26 6.60 -23.68
CA GLY A 19 -12.72 6.59 -23.73
C GLY A 19 -13.37 6.87 -22.37
N MET A 20 -14.49 6.19 -22.11
CA MET A 20 -15.25 6.33 -20.85
C MET A 20 -14.64 5.53 -19.68
N ALA A 21 -13.55 4.79 -19.89
CA ALA A 21 -12.97 3.93 -18.86
C ALA A 21 -12.60 4.69 -17.57
N PRO A 22 -11.90 5.85 -17.60
CA PRO A 22 -11.56 6.58 -16.38
C PRO A 22 -12.79 7.00 -15.56
N ILE A 23 -13.87 7.42 -16.23
CA ILE A 23 -15.12 7.82 -15.56
C ILE A 23 -15.79 6.62 -14.89
N LYS A 24 -15.84 5.47 -15.57
CA LYS A 24 -16.38 4.22 -15.00
C LYS A 24 -15.58 3.78 -13.78
N THR A 25 -14.25 3.82 -13.86
CA THR A 25 -13.38 3.42 -12.76
C THR A 25 -13.53 4.34 -11.54
N VAL A 26 -13.59 5.66 -11.72
CA VAL A 26 -13.83 6.60 -10.61
C VAL A 26 -15.20 6.38 -9.96
N ARG A 27 -16.24 6.10 -10.75
CA ARG A 27 -17.57 5.78 -10.21
C ARG A 27 -17.56 4.50 -9.39
N LEU A 28 -16.94 3.44 -9.91
CA LEU A 28 -16.80 2.16 -9.22
C LEU A 28 -16.04 2.32 -7.90
N MET A 29 -14.90 3.01 -7.94
CA MET A 29 -14.11 3.33 -6.76
C MET A 29 -14.95 4.02 -5.69
N LYS A 30 -15.72 5.07 -6.05
CA LYS A 30 -16.56 5.81 -5.10
C LYS A 30 -17.62 4.93 -4.44
N VAL A 31 -18.22 4.01 -5.19
CA VAL A 31 -19.21 3.06 -4.66
C VAL A 31 -18.56 2.10 -3.66
N VAL A 32 -17.44 1.46 -4.03
CA VAL A 32 -16.76 0.47 -3.18
C VAL A 32 -16.21 1.12 -1.92
N VAL A 33 -15.54 2.27 -2.03
CA VAL A 33 -15.00 3.01 -0.88
C VAL A 33 -16.12 3.56 0.00
N GLY A 34 -17.23 3.99 -0.60
CA GLY A 34 -18.42 4.42 0.13
C GLY A 34 -18.99 3.31 1.01
N LYS A 35 -19.13 2.11 0.47
CA LYS A 35 -19.52 0.91 1.23
C LYS A 35 -18.50 0.56 2.32
N PHE A 36 -17.21 0.51 1.98
CA PHE A 36 -16.13 0.21 2.92
C PHE A 36 -16.13 1.14 4.14
N LYS A 37 -16.33 2.46 3.94
CA LYS A 37 -16.38 3.43 5.04
C LYS A 37 -17.52 3.17 6.02
N GLN A 38 -18.61 2.53 5.60
CA GLN A 38 -19.72 2.20 6.50
C GLN A 38 -19.33 1.17 7.56
N LEU A 39 -18.27 0.38 7.36
CA LEU A 39 -17.74 -0.55 8.37
C LEU A 39 -17.35 0.14 9.68
N TYR A 40 -17.13 1.45 9.66
CA TYR A 40 -16.73 2.26 10.82
C TYR A 40 -17.86 3.10 11.39
N THR A 41 -19.08 3.02 10.85
CA THR A 41 -20.24 3.80 11.30
C THR A 41 -21.40 2.90 11.72
N ALA A 42 -22.24 3.41 12.61
CA ALA A 42 -23.50 2.74 12.93
C ALA A 42 -24.38 2.62 11.66
N PRO A 43 -25.14 1.51 11.49
CA PRO A 43 -25.32 0.38 12.40
C PRO A 43 -24.28 -0.75 12.22
N PHE A 44 -23.34 -0.63 11.28
CA PHE A 44 -22.41 -1.71 10.93
C PHE A 44 -21.23 -1.81 11.91
N PHE A 45 -20.93 -0.74 12.64
CA PHE A 45 -19.98 -0.72 13.75
C PHE A 45 -20.70 -0.50 15.10
N PRO A 46 -20.32 -1.22 16.18
CA PRO A 46 -19.34 -2.31 16.23
C PRO A 46 -19.90 -3.63 15.67
N PHE A 47 -19.04 -4.45 15.06
CA PHE A 47 -19.43 -5.76 14.54
C PHE A 47 -18.80 -6.93 15.29
N ARG A 48 -19.52 -8.06 15.33
CA ARG A 48 -19.01 -9.33 15.87
C ARG A 48 -18.29 -10.17 14.82
N SER A 49 -18.71 -10.04 13.56
CA SER A 49 -18.17 -10.77 12.42
C SER A 49 -17.86 -9.76 11.31
N LEU A 50 -16.59 -9.70 10.91
CA LEU A 50 -16.18 -8.90 9.76
C LEU A 50 -16.75 -9.47 8.46
N SER A 51 -16.87 -10.80 8.37
CA SER A 51 -17.44 -11.49 7.21
C SER A 51 -18.91 -11.11 7.00
N ASP A 52 -19.71 -11.10 8.07
CA ASP A 52 -21.13 -10.72 7.99
C ASP A 52 -21.25 -9.27 7.52
N ARG A 53 -20.38 -8.36 8.00
CA ARG A 53 -20.42 -6.96 7.56
C ARG A 53 -19.93 -6.76 6.13
N ALA A 54 -18.96 -7.55 5.69
CA ALA A 54 -18.51 -7.54 4.31
C ALA A 54 -19.63 -8.04 3.37
N GLU A 55 -20.45 -8.99 3.83
CA GLU A 55 -21.65 -9.44 3.11
C GLU A 55 -22.76 -8.38 3.12
N ASP A 56 -23.13 -7.85 4.30
CA ASP A 56 -24.16 -6.82 4.46
C ASP A 56 -23.90 -5.58 3.59
N LEU A 57 -22.63 -5.18 3.48
CA LEU A 57 -22.20 -4.02 2.70
C LEU A 57 -21.90 -4.34 1.24
N ASP A 58 -22.12 -5.60 0.82
CA ASP A 58 -21.87 -6.08 -0.54
C ASP A 58 -20.44 -5.73 -1.01
N LEU A 59 -19.47 -6.10 -0.16
CA LEU A 59 -18.03 -5.97 -0.40
C LEU A 59 -17.39 -7.28 -0.88
N LEU A 60 -18.05 -8.43 -0.67
CA LEU A 60 -17.53 -9.75 -1.08
C LEU A 60 -17.11 -9.83 -2.56
N PRO A 61 -17.86 -9.24 -3.52
CA PRO A 61 -17.46 -9.26 -4.92
C PRO A 61 -16.14 -8.53 -5.20
N ALA A 62 -15.72 -7.60 -4.33
CA ALA A 62 -14.47 -6.85 -4.45
C ALA A 62 -13.31 -7.52 -3.69
N THR A 63 -13.59 -8.37 -2.70
CA THR A 63 -12.55 -9.03 -1.88
C THR A 63 -12.14 -10.40 -2.41
N GLY A 64 -13.02 -11.08 -3.16
CA GLY A 64 -12.78 -12.43 -3.67
C GLY A 64 -12.10 -12.54 -5.04
N VAL A 65 -11.67 -11.42 -5.63
CA VAL A 65 -11.14 -11.36 -7.01
C VAL A 65 -9.94 -10.41 -7.10
N THR A 66 -9.13 -10.56 -8.16
CA THR A 66 -8.08 -9.58 -8.47
C THR A 66 -8.68 -8.27 -8.98
N GLY A 67 -7.89 -7.21 -8.99
CA GLY A 67 -8.22 -5.92 -9.56
C GLY A 67 -8.55 -6.04 -11.03
N GLU A 68 -7.86 -6.91 -11.76
CA GLU A 68 -8.14 -7.20 -13.17
C GLU A 68 -9.41 -7.99 -13.31
N GLN A 69 -9.71 -8.98 -12.49
CA GLN A 69 -11.00 -9.65 -12.58
C GLN A 69 -12.17 -8.72 -12.21
N TYR A 70 -11.95 -7.84 -11.24
CA TYR A 70 -12.93 -6.85 -10.79
C TYR A 70 -13.13 -5.75 -11.84
N LEU A 71 -12.04 -5.36 -12.49
CA LEU A 71 -12.00 -4.31 -13.48
C LEU A 71 -12.18 -4.86 -14.90
N GLU A 72 -11.87 -6.05 -15.36
CA GLU A 72 -12.23 -6.50 -16.72
C GLU A 72 -13.75 -6.57 -16.88
N LYS A 73 -14.47 -6.75 -15.77
CA LYS A 73 -15.91 -6.51 -15.68
C LYS A 73 -16.28 -4.99 -15.63
N ASN A 74 -15.32 -4.08 -15.37
CA ASN A 74 -15.40 -2.60 -15.12
C ASN A 74 -14.18 -1.56 -15.42
N GLY A 75 -13.06 -1.79 -16.17
CA GLY A 75 -11.71 -1.09 -16.18
C GLY A 75 -10.43 -2.01 -16.32
N ASN A 76 -9.16 -1.62 -16.10
CA ASN A 76 -7.96 -2.54 -16.13
C ASN A 76 -6.92 -2.28 -15.00
N LEU A 77 -6.65 -3.23 -14.06
CA LEU A 77 -5.47 -3.28 -13.13
C LEU A 77 -5.21 -4.73 -12.59
N GLY A 78 -4.29 -5.48 -13.22
CA GLY A 78 -3.83 -6.88 -13.00
C GLY A 78 -4.07 -7.61 -11.66
N VAL A 79 -3.23 -7.33 -10.66
CA VAL A 79 -2.77 -8.40 -9.74
C VAL A 79 -3.03 -8.11 -8.25
N ILE A 80 -3.47 -6.89 -7.91
CA ILE A 80 -3.82 -6.50 -6.54
C ILE A 80 -5.25 -6.96 -6.23
N HIS A 81 -5.65 -7.21 -4.98
CA HIS A 81 -7.06 -7.57 -4.71
C HIS A 81 -8.02 -6.42 -5.09
N GLY A 82 -9.24 -6.74 -5.54
CA GLY A 82 -10.17 -5.76 -6.13
C GLY A 82 -10.52 -4.58 -5.22
N LEU A 83 -10.76 -4.84 -3.93
CA LEU A 83 -11.02 -3.80 -2.93
C LEU A 83 -9.82 -2.86 -2.74
N GLU A 84 -8.59 -3.37 -2.61
CA GLU A 84 -7.39 -2.54 -2.47
C GLU A 84 -7.12 -1.76 -3.74
N THR A 85 -7.35 -2.36 -4.91
CA THR A 85 -7.31 -1.65 -6.19
C THR A 85 -8.21 -0.40 -6.15
N MET A 86 -9.43 -0.51 -5.62
CA MET A 86 -10.34 0.63 -5.51
C MET A 86 -9.86 1.65 -4.46
N VAL A 87 -9.32 1.20 -3.33
CA VAL A 87 -8.75 2.07 -2.30
C VAL A 87 -7.52 2.83 -2.82
N CYS A 88 -6.63 2.16 -3.55
CA CYS A 88 -5.45 2.76 -4.19
C CYS A 88 -5.81 3.79 -5.26
N MET A 89 -7.01 3.73 -5.83
CA MET A 89 -7.51 4.75 -6.74
C MET A 89 -8.20 5.94 -6.04
N ALA A 90 -8.49 5.81 -4.75
CA ALA A 90 -9.13 6.83 -3.93
C ALA A 90 -8.11 7.78 -3.26
N ILE A 91 -7.06 8.17 -4.00
CA ILE A 91 -5.96 9.00 -3.46
C ILE A 91 -6.32 10.46 -3.21
N GLU A 92 -7.49 10.92 -3.68
CA GLU A 92 -7.91 12.30 -3.51
C GLU A 92 -8.19 12.64 -2.04
N GLY A 93 -7.51 13.65 -1.51
CA GLY A 93 -7.66 14.09 -0.12
C GLY A 93 -6.89 13.27 0.91
N ALA A 94 -5.92 12.45 0.49
CA ALA A 94 -5.03 11.76 1.41
C ALA A 94 -4.23 12.76 2.26
N MET A 95 -4.29 12.58 3.59
CA MET A 95 -3.60 13.43 4.56
C MET A 95 -2.48 12.66 5.24
N SER A 96 -1.49 13.39 5.75
CA SER A 96 -0.45 12.82 6.61
C SER A 96 -0.27 13.69 7.85
N VAL A 97 0.10 13.06 8.96
CA VAL A 97 0.42 13.79 10.18
C VAL A 97 1.77 14.50 10.00
N ARG A 98 1.81 15.80 10.29
CA ARG A 98 3.07 16.55 10.30
C ARG A 98 4.03 15.90 11.30
N GLY A 99 5.21 15.48 10.83
CA GLY A 99 6.18 14.73 11.65
C GLY A 99 6.06 13.21 11.56
N GLY A 100 5.09 12.70 10.79
CA GLY A 100 4.94 11.28 10.44
C GLY A 100 3.73 10.62 11.08
N ASN A 101 3.14 9.66 10.35
CA ASN A 101 1.94 8.93 10.77
C ASN A 101 2.15 8.03 12.00
N TRP A 102 3.40 7.75 12.39
CA TRP A 102 3.72 7.01 13.61
C TRP A 102 3.10 7.63 14.87
N GLN A 103 2.90 8.96 14.86
CA GLN A 103 2.25 9.70 15.96
C GLN A 103 0.82 9.25 16.24
N ILE A 104 0.11 8.69 15.24
CA ILE A 104 -1.23 8.14 15.44
C ILE A 104 -1.14 6.95 16.40
N PHE A 105 -0.22 6.02 16.13
CA PHE A 105 -0.03 4.82 16.94
C PHE A 105 0.59 5.12 18.30
N ASP A 106 1.55 6.05 18.37
CA ASP A 106 2.11 6.53 19.63
C ASP A 106 1.04 7.20 20.51
N GLY A 107 0.16 8.00 19.90
CA GLY A 107 -0.99 8.59 20.58
C GLY A 107 -1.96 7.54 21.14
N MET A 108 -2.27 6.49 20.36
CA MET A 108 -3.09 5.36 20.83
C MET A 108 -2.45 4.62 22.00
N LEU A 109 -1.14 4.37 21.94
CA LEU A 109 -0.39 3.72 23.01
C LEU A 109 -0.43 4.54 24.31
N LYS A 110 -0.15 5.85 24.22
CA LYS A 110 -0.20 6.77 25.36
C LYS A 110 -1.60 6.89 25.96
N SER A 111 -2.65 6.92 25.15
CA SER A 111 -4.03 7.05 25.65
C SER A 111 -4.58 5.75 26.26
N SER A 112 -4.06 4.59 25.82
CA SER A 112 -4.53 3.28 26.29
C SER A 112 -4.15 2.95 27.74
N ASN A 113 -3.19 3.67 28.34
CA ASN A 113 -2.56 3.34 29.62
C ASN A 113 -1.97 1.90 29.66
N ALA A 114 -1.64 1.33 28.49
CA ALA A 114 -1.08 -0.01 28.39
C ALA A 114 0.37 -0.07 28.89
N THR A 115 0.76 -1.19 29.49
CA THR A 115 2.17 -1.48 29.77
C THR A 115 2.85 -2.00 28.50
N ILE A 116 3.78 -1.22 27.96
CA ILE A 116 4.46 -1.51 26.70
C ILE A 116 5.79 -2.20 26.99
N ASN A 117 6.03 -3.35 26.36
CA ASN A 117 7.29 -4.10 26.46
C ASN A 117 7.92 -4.17 25.07
N LEU A 118 8.77 -3.19 24.73
CA LEU A 118 9.54 -3.20 23.49
C LEU A 118 10.69 -4.23 23.59
N ASN A 119 11.23 -4.64 22.44
CA ASN A 119 12.32 -5.63 22.37
C ASN A 119 12.01 -6.93 23.15
N THR A 120 10.73 -7.28 23.24
CA THR A 120 10.24 -8.46 23.97
C THR A 120 9.47 -9.32 22.99
N THR A 121 10.10 -10.39 22.51
CA THR A 121 9.45 -11.38 21.64
C THR A 121 8.69 -12.38 22.50
N VAL A 122 7.45 -12.69 22.10
CA VAL A 122 6.69 -13.78 22.71
C VAL A 122 7.06 -15.06 21.97
N ASP A 123 7.64 -16.03 22.68
CA ASP A 123 8.06 -17.29 22.06
C ASP A 123 6.99 -18.38 22.16
N ALA A 124 6.17 -18.37 23.22
CA ALA A 124 5.17 -19.40 23.46
C ALA A 124 3.91 -18.89 24.19
N ILE A 125 2.80 -19.59 23.96
CA ILE A 125 1.51 -19.38 24.65
C ILE A 125 0.96 -20.74 25.06
N SER A 126 0.59 -20.85 26.33
CA SER A 126 0.09 -22.08 26.95
C SER A 126 -0.99 -21.76 27.99
N LYS A 127 -1.82 -22.75 28.32
CA LYS A 127 -2.72 -22.67 29.47
C LYS A 127 -1.92 -22.88 30.75
N VAL A 128 -2.32 -22.21 31.82
CA VAL A 128 -1.64 -22.31 33.11
C VAL A 128 -1.95 -23.68 33.75
N ASN A 129 -1.02 -24.62 33.66
CA ASN A 129 -1.14 -25.98 34.23
C ASN A 129 -0.02 -26.35 35.24
N GLY A 130 0.75 -25.37 35.76
CA GLY A 130 1.84 -25.65 36.72
C GLY A 130 2.84 -24.52 36.94
N ALA A 131 3.98 -24.87 37.56
CA ALA A 131 5.04 -23.93 37.91
C ALA A 131 5.61 -23.24 36.66
N SER A 132 5.56 -21.90 36.67
CA SER A 132 5.97 -21.07 35.54
C SER A 132 7.44 -20.71 35.62
N ALA A 133 8.11 -20.63 34.47
CA ALA A 133 9.45 -20.05 34.38
C ALA A 133 9.41 -18.57 34.80
N SER A 134 10.52 -18.04 35.33
CA SER A 134 10.59 -16.68 35.91
C SER A 134 10.24 -15.54 34.94
N THR A 135 10.28 -15.78 33.62
CA THR A 135 9.94 -14.82 32.57
C THR A 135 8.48 -14.90 32.09
N THR A 136 7.67 -15.79 32.66
CA THR A 136 6.28 -16.02 32.25
C THR A 136 5.37 -14.93 32.79
N LYS A 137 4.47 -14.41 31.95
CA LYS A 137 3.39 -13.51 32.36
C LYS A 137 2.03 -14.18 32.17
N HIS A 138 1.13 -13.96 33.13
CA HIS A 138 -0.21 -14.54 33.13
C HIS A 138 -1.25 -13.51 32.67
N TYR A 139 -2.20 -13.98 31.86
CA TYR A 139 -3.28 -13.16 31.31
C TYR A 139 -4.56 -13.99 31.26
N ASP A 140 -5.71 -13.36 31.53
CA ASP A 140 -7.03 -13.98 31.36
C ASP A 140 -7.43 -14.09 29.88
N THR A 141 -6.93 -13.16 29.06
CA THR A 141 -7.21 -13.09 27.62
C THR A 141 -5.96 -12.65 26.89
N VAL A 142 -5.66 -13.33 25.78
CA VAL A 142 -4.55 -13.01 24.89
C VAL A 142 -5.12 -12.67 23.52
N ILE A 143 -4.80 -11.48 23.02
CA ILE A 143 -5.16 -11.05 21.66
C ILE A 143 -3.92 -11.13 20.79
N LEU A 144 -3.97 -11.98 19.76
CA LEU A 144 -2.90 -12.09 18.77
C LEU A 144 -3.14 -11.12 17.62
N ALA A 145 -2.34 -10.06 17.59
CA ALA A 145 -2.35 -9.05 16.53
C ALA A 145 -1.15 -9.18 15.55
N ALA A 146 -0.29 -10.19 15.75
CA ALA A 146 0.77 -10.54 14.82
C ALA A 146 0.27 -11.52 13.74
N PRO A 147 0.86 -11.55 12.54
CA PRO A 147 0.56 -12.56 11.54
C PRO A 147 1.01 -13.94 12.05
N PHE A 148 0.09 -14.68 12.68
CA PHE A 148 0.36 -15.87 13.48
C PHE A 148 1.23 -16.93 12.76
N GLN A 149 0.95 -17.16 11.48
CA GLN A 149 1.62 -18.14 10.63
C GLN A 149 3.09 -17.80 10.36
N TYR A 150 3.51 -16.57 10.67
CA TYR A 150 4.83 -16.01 10.42
C TYR A 150 5.52 -15.51 11.68
N SER A 151 4.85 -15.57 12.84
CA SER A 151 5.38 -15.03 14.10
C SER A 151 6.38 -15.96 14.78
N GLY A 152 6.36 -17.26 14.45
CA GLY A 152 7.16 -18.27 15.14
C GLY A 152 6.70 -18.59 16.56
N ILE A 153 5.55 -18.06 17.00
CA ILE A 153 5.00 -18.30 18.33
C ILE A 153 4.55 -19.76 18.44
N ASN A 154 5.10 -20.50 19.39
CA ASN A 154 4.63 -21.84 19.71
C ASN A 154 3.35 -21.76 20.55
N VAL A 155 2.28 -22.43 20.13
CA VAL A 155 1.02 -22.41 20.87
C VAL A 155 0.63 -23.83 21.25
N GLU A 156 0.40 -24.02 22.56
CA GLU A 156 -0.01 -25.31 23.11
C GLU A 156 -1.30 -25.83 22.46
N GLU A 157 -1.39 -27.15 22.31
CA GLU A 157 -2.56 -27.82 21.78
C GLU A 157 -3.83 -27.44 22.57
N GLY A 158 -4.91 -27.15 21.85
CA GLY A 158 -6.18 -26.78 22.47
C GLY A 158 -6.27 -25.34 23.01
N VAL A 159 -5.23 -24.51 22.82
CA VAL A 159 -5.33 -23.04 22.99
C VAL A 159 -6.06 -22.42 21.79
N LEU A 160 -5.64 -22.77 20.57
CA LEU A 160 -6.32 -22.32 19.34
C LEU A 160 -7.39 -23.32 18.92
N ARG A 161 -8.56 -22.81 18.52
CA ARG A 161 -9.63 -23.63 17.90
C ARG A 161 -9.31 -23.99 16.46
N LYS A 162 -8.71 -23.06 15.72
CA LYS A 162 -8.24 -23.22 14.35
C LYS A 162 -6.95 -22.43 14.18
N THR A 163 -5.96 -23.04 13.55
CA THR A 163 -4.78 -22.32 13.05
C THR A 163 -5.15 -21.53 11.81
N PRO A 164 -4.92 -20.20 11.78
CA PRO A 164 -5.15 -19.38 10.59
C PRO A 164 -4.44 -19.91 9.34
N ASP A 165 -5.11 -19.85 8.18
CA ASP A 165 -4.61 -20.38 6.91
C ASP A 165 -3.41 -19.57 6.41
N LYS A 166 -2.39 -20.22 5.83
CA LYS A 166 -1.20 -19.50 5.34
C LYS A 166 -1.52 -18.69 4.08
N ILE A 167 -1.37 -17.37 4.16
CA ILE A 167 -1.60 -16.44 3.04
C ILE A 167 -0.24 -16.03 2.47
N PRO A 168 0.04 -16.19 1.17
CA PRO A 168 1.29 -15.75 0.57
C PRO A 168 1.43 -14.22 0.67
N TYR A 169 2.50 -13.76 1.32
CA TYR A 169 2.89 -12.35 1.33
C TYR A 169 3.89 -12.09 0.21
N VAL A 170 3.88 -10.86 -0.31
CA VAL A 170 4.91 -10.38 -1.24
C VAL A 170 5.91 -9.50 -0.50
N THR A 171 7.17 -9.57 -0.90
CA THR A 171 8.21 -8.65 -0.39
C THR A 171 8.13 -7.34 -1.16
N LEU A 172 7.92 -6.24 -0.44
CA LEU A 172 7.89 -4.90 -1.00
C LEU A 172 9.08 -4.09 -0.48
N HIS A 173 9.90 -3.57 -1.39
CA HIS A 173 10.99 -2.65 -1.05
C HIS A 173 10.52 -1.21 -1.21
N VAL A 174 10.80 -0.39 -0.18
CA VAL A 174 10.59 1.06 -0.21
C VAL A 174 11.95 1.74 -0.17
N THR A 175 12.37 2.35 -1.27
CA THR A 175 13.59 3.14 -1.30
C THR A 175 13.25 4.62 -1.20
N LEU A 176 13.85 5.30 -0.21
CA LEU A 176 13.80 6.75 -0.04
C LEU A 176 15.19 7.32 -0.27
N PHE A 177 15.30 8.33 -1.13
CA PHE A 177 16.57 9.02 -1.39
C PHE A 177 16.32 10.47 -1.81
N ALA A 178 17.33 11.33 -1.64
CA ALA A 178 17.27 12.72 -2.06
C ALA A 178 18.21 12.97 -3.24
N SER A 179 17.80 13.80 -4.20
CA SER A 179 18.62 14.19 -5.34
C SER A 179 18.22 15.55 -5.88
N ASN A 180 19.19 16.31 -6.41
CA ASN A 180 18.94 17.54 -7.16
C ASN A 180 18.52 17.29 -8.61
N ARG A 181 18.56 16.03 -9.08
CA ARG A 181 18.10 15.64 -10.42
C ARG A 181 16.58 15.49 -10.44
N THR A 182 15.99 15.63 -11.63
CA THR A 182 14.58 15.33 -11.92
C THR A 182 14.48 14.10 -12.82
N PHE A 183 13.33 13.43 -12.78
CA PHE A 183 13.06 12.28 -13.64
C PHE A 183 13.30 12.61 -15.12
N SER A 184 13.99 11.72 -15.82
CA SER A 184 14.31 11.88 -17.24
C SER A 184 13.08 11.61 -18.11
N PRO A 185 12.63 12.56 -18.96
CA PRO A 185 11.55 12.32 -19.91
C PRO A 185 11.85 11.13 -20.85
N LYS A 186 13.12 10.99 -21.24
CA LYS A 186 13.63 9.92 -22.12
C LYS A 186 13.42 8.53 -21.53
N PHE A 187 13.60 8.35 -20.22
CA PHE A 187 13.34 7.07 -19.55
C PHE A 187 11.88 6.62 -19.72
N PHE A 188 10.94 7.58 -19.74
CA PHE A 188 9.51 7.33 -19.92
C PHE A 188 9.05 7.38 -21.37
N GLY A 189 9.98 7.44 -22.34
CA GLY A 189 9.66 7.55 -23.75
C GLY A 189 8.97 8.86 -24.13
N LEU A 190 9.16 9.92 -23.35
CA LEU A 190 8.64 11.25 -23.61
C LEU A 190 9.67 12.11 -24.37
N GLY A 191 9.21 13.18 -25.00
CA GLY A 191 10.07 14.15 -25.68
C GLY A 191 11.01 14.88 -24.70
N PRO A 192 12.14 15.45 -25.18
CA PRO A 192 13.17 16.04 -24.31
C PRO A 192 12.67 17.19 -23.42
N ASP A 193 11.68 17.95 -23.90
CA ASP A 193 11.08 19.09 -23.19
C ASP A 193 9.75 18.72 -22.50
N ALA A 194 9.41 17.43 -22.42
CA ALA A 194 8.15 17.00 -21.82
C ALA A 194 8.26 16.96 -20.29
N ASP A 195 7.24 17.48 -19.62
CA ASP A 195 7.12 17.36 -18.16
C ASP A 195 6.87 15.92 -17.75
N VAL A 196 7.67 15.42 -16.78
CA VAL A 196 7.44 14.12 -16.16
C VAL A 196 6.54 14.29 -14.93
N PRO A 197 5.48 13.48 -14.79
CA PRO A 197 4.64 13.51 -13.59
C PRO A 197 5.42 13.27 -12.30
N THR A 198 5.03 13.96 -11.22
CA THR A 198 5.62 13.79 -9.89
C THR A 198 5.22 12.48 -9.23
N THR A 199 4.19 11.78 -9.74
CA THR A 199 3.79 10.44 -9.32
C THR A 199 3.60 9.57 -10.55
N ILE A 200 4.34 8.48 -10.60
CA ILE A 200 4.33 7.49 -11.67
C ILE A 200 3.91 6.17 -11.04
N ILE A 201 2.89 5.54 -11.62
CA ILE A 201 2.41 4.22 -11.22
C ILE A 201 2.45 3.35 -12.47
N THR A 202 2.95 2.13 -12.34
CA THR A 202 3.10 1.22 -13.47
C THR A 202 1.94 0.25 -13.55
N THR A 203 1.76 -0.30 -14.75
CA THR A 203 0.92 -1.46 -14.99
C THR A 203 1.64 -2.37 -15.99
N LEU A 204 1.23 -3.63 -16.07
CA LEU A 204 1.80 -4.56 -17.03
C LEU A 204 1.42 -4.14 -18.46
N PRO A 205 2.38 -4.11 -19.40
CA PRO A 205 2.07 -3.93 -20.80
C PRO A 205 1.13 -5.03 -21.33
N PRO A 206 0.32 -4.76 -22.38
CA PRO A 206 -0.53 -5.77 -22.99
C PRO A 206 0.24 -7.02 -23.39
N GLY A 207 -0.23 -8.18 -22.93
CA GLY A 207 0.39 -9.49 -23.21
C GLY A 207 1.63 -9.81 -22.37
N GLU A 208 2.05 -8.92 -21.47
CA GLU A 208 3.12 -9.21 -20.52
C GLU A 208 2.56 -9.90 -19.29
N VAL A 209 2.96 -11.16 -19.09
CA VAL A 209 2.67 -11.91 -17.86
C VAL A 209 3.98 -12.01 -17.08
N PRO A 210 4.04 -11.50 -15.84
CA PRO A 210 5.25 -11.58 -15.04
C PRO A 210 5.58 -13.06 -14.79
N ALA A 211 6.87 -13.39 -14.81
CA ALA A 211 7.34 -14.77 -14.62
C ALA A 211 6.83 -15.38 -13.31
N ARG A 212 6.65 -14.54 -12.29
CA ARG A 212 5.96 -14.89 -11.05
C ARG A 212 4.96 -13.79 -10.67
N PRO A 213 3.75 -14.13 -10.18
CA PRO A 213 2.73 -13.14 -9.82
C PRO A 213 3.22 -12.08 -8.83
N GLU A 214 4.13 -12.44 -7.92
CA GLU A 214 4.71 -11.55 -6.91
C GLU A 214 5.64 -10.48 -7.48
N ASP A 215 6.21 -10.68 -8.66
CA ASP A 215 7.11 -9.70 -9.27
C ASP A 215 6.29 -8.51 -9.78
N GLY A 216 5.11 -8.75 -10.38
CA GLY A 216 4.02 -7.79 -10.63
C GLY A 216 4.30 -6.51 -11.45
N VAL A 217 5.57 -6.19 -11.73
CA VAL A 217 6.01 -4.90 -12.33
C VAL A 217 6.41 -5.00 -13.78
N GLY A 218 6.61 -6.21 -14.30
CA GLY A 218 7.09 -6.45 -15.65
C GLY A 218 8.41 -5.73 -15.96
N LYS A 219 8.59 -5.33 -17.23
CA LYS A 219 9.76 -4.60 -17.72
C LYS A 219 9.97 -3.23 -17.08
N ALA A 220 8.96 -2.66 -16.44
CA ALA A 220 9.10 -1.38 -15.77
C ALA A 220 10.04 -1.49 -14.55
N GLY A 221 10.03 -2.63 -13.86
CA GLY A 221 10.95 -2.89 -12.73
C GLY A 221 10.59 -2.23 -11.41
N PHE A 222 9.50 -1.46 -11.34
CA PHE A 222 8.99 -0.81 -10.13
C PHE A 222 7.45 -0.73 -10.16
N PHE A 223 6.81 -0.63 -9.00
CA PHE A 223 5.35 -0.46 -8.85
C PHE A 223 4.96 1.03 -8.94
N SER A 224 5.68 1.89 -8.22
CA SER A 224 5.49 3.34 -8.29
C SER A 224 6.73 4.12 -7.91
N MET A 225 6.84 5.34 -8.46
CA MET A 225 7.86 6.33 -8.14
C MET A 225 7.19 7.67 -7.88
N SER A 226 7.62 8.38 -6.83
CA SER A 226 7.08 9.70 -6.51
C SER A 226 8.17 10.67 -6.08
N THR A 227 8.07 11.90 -6.57
CA THR A 227 8.70 13.09 -6.00
C THR A 227 7.81 13.61 -4.87
N LEU A 228 8.27 13.50 -3.62
CA LEU A 228 7.45 13.80 -2.45
C LEU A 228 7.45 15.28 -2.08
N ARG A 229 8.63 15.84 -1.81
CA ARG A 229 8.83 17.23 -1.38
C ARG A 229 10.29 17.63 -1.54
N SER A 230 10.56 18.93 -1.52
CA SER A 230 11.93 19.43 -1.39
C SER A 230 12.43 19.29 0.04
N VAL A 231 13.71 18.98 0.18
CA VAL A 231 14.45 18.87 1.44
C VAL A 231 15.78 19.62 1.31
N ILE A 232 16.36 20.02 2.44
CA ILE A 232 17.69 20.62 2.47
C ILE A 232 18.68 19.53 2.86
N ASN A 233 19.67 19.29 2.02
CA ASN A 233 20.76 18.40 2.35
C ASN A 233 21.55 18.98 3.53
N PRO A 234 21.69 18.26 4.66
CA PRO A 234 22.31 18.82 5.87
C PRO A 234 23.81 19.06 5.71
N VAL A 235 24.45 18.45 4.70
CA VAL A 235 25.89 18.57 4.44
C VAL A 235 26.16 19.62 3.37
N THR A 236 25.48 19.54 2.21
CA THR A 236 25.74 20.46 1.09
C THR A 236 24.93 21.75 1.17
N LEU A 237 23.92 21.80 2.04
CA LEU A 237 22.94 22.89 2.16
C LEU A 237 22.14 23.17 0.87
N GLN A 238 22.25 22.29 -0.12
CA GLN A 238 21.50 22.40 -1.36
C GLN A 238 20.07 21.92 -1.17
N THR A 239 19.17 22.54 -1.94
CA THR A 239 17.79 22.05 -2.06
C THR A 239 17.79 20.83 -2.98
N GLU A 240 17.24 19.73 -2.48
CA GLU A 240 17.08 18.47 -3.20
C GLU A 240 15.62 18.04 -3.17
N ASN A 241 15.24 17.15 -4.08
CA ASN A 241 13.94 16.50 -4.08
C ASN A 241 14.03 15.15 -3.36
N LEU A 242 13.10 14.88 -2.45
CA LEU A 242 12.94 13.57 -1.82
C LEU A 242 12.10 12.66 -2.72
N TYR A 243 12.69 11.54 -3.11
CA TYR A 243 12.08 10.50 -3.92
C TYR A 243 11.68 9.30 -3.09
N LYS A 244 10.61 8.63 -3.51
CA LYS A 244 10.15 7.34 -2.97
C LYS A 244 9.90 6.37 -4.12
N VAL A 245 10.43 5.16 -4.01
CA VAL A 245 10.25 4.08 -4.99
C VAL A 245 9.72 2.85 -4.28
N PHE A 246 8.66 2.27 -4.84
CA PHE A 246 8.14 0.96 -4.47
C PHE A 246 8.52 -0.04 -5.55
N SER A 247 9.21 -1.12 -5.19
CA SER A 247 9.72 -2.12 -6.14
C SER A 247 9.79 -3.52 -5.50
N PRO A 248 9.83 -4.61 -6.30
CA PRO A 248 9.96 -5.98 -5.78
C PRO A 248 11.35 -6.29 -5.22
N ALA A 249 12.35 -5.45 -5.54
CA ALA A 249 13.73 -5.56 -5.06
C ALA A 249 14.29 -4.17 -4.74
N PRO A 250 15.39 -4.05 -3.95
CA PRO A 250 16.07 -2.78 -3.76
C PRO A 250 16.48 -2.16 -5.09
N VAL A 251 16.25 -0.86 -5.26
CA VAL A 251 16.68 -0.15 -6.48
C VAL A 251 18.21 -0.08 -6.54
N THR A 252 18.76 -0.37 -7.71
CA THR A 252 20.20 -0.37 -7.95
C THR A 252 20.69 1.00 -8.45
N PRO A 253 21.95 1.39 -8.20
CA PRO A 253 22.53 2.61 -8.76
C PRO A 253 22.36 2.73 -10.29
N GLU A 254 22.51 1.62 -11.02
CA GLU A 254 22.39 1.55 -12.48
C GLU A 254 20.95 1.84 -12.95
N PHE A 255 19.97 1.40 -12.16
CA PHE A 255 18.56 1.70 -12.41
C PHE A 255 18.27 3.18 -12.18
N LEU A 256 18.75 3.74 -11.07
CA LEU A 256 18.60 5.18 -10.79
C LEU A 256 19.31 6.04 -11.83
N ALA A 257 20.50 5.63 -12.28
CA ALA A 257 21.23 6.30 -13.35
C ALA A 257 20.40 6.40 -14.64
N LYS A 258 19.70 5.31 -15.02
CA LYS A 258 18.76 5.33 -16.16
C LYS A 258 17.57 6.25 -15.93
N VAL A 259 16.97 6.20 -14.73
CA VAL A 259 15.80 7.03 -14.39
C VAL A 259 16.12 8.54 -14.46
N PHE A 260 17.34 8.93 -14.09
CA PHE A 260 17.78 10.33 -14.04
C PHE A 260 18.66 10.76 -15.22
N ASP A 261 18.85 9.89 -16.23
CA ASP A 261 19.80 10.07 -17.35
C ASP A 261 21.18 10.56 -16.85
N ALA A 262 21.70 9.86 -15.85
CA ALA A 262 22.98 10.14 -15.22
C ALA A 262 24.01 9.05 -15.57
N GLU A 263 25.29 9.39 -15.52
CA GLU A 263 26.37 8.39 -15.59
C GLU A 263 26.33 7.49 -14.35
N SER A 264 26.41 6.18 -14.55
CA SER A 264 26.57 5.19 -13.48
C SER A 264 27.93 5.41 -12.81
N LYS A 265 27.94 5.71 -11.51
CA LYS A 265 29.16 5.75 -10.68
C LYS A 265 29.20 4.57 -9.74
#